data_AF-A0A434AES4-F1
#
_entry.id   AF-A0A434AES4-F1
#
_cell.length_a   1.000
_cell.length_b   1.000
_cell.length_c   1.000
_cell.angle_alpha   90.00
_cell.angle_beta   90.00
_cell.angle_gamma   90.00
#
_symmetry.space_group_name_H-M   'P 1'
#
loop_
_entity.id
_entity.type
_entity.pdbx_description
1 polymer ?
#
loop_
_entity_poly.entity_id
_entity_poly.type
_entity_poly.pdbx_seq_one_letter_code
_entity_poly.pdbx_strand_id
1 'polypeptide(L)'
;MDKKLRPSIFKRMLALFVDFLILGIIGYISGLFFEDFYVSLGKYGTLLGSTITIVYFSILQSSIGNGQTIGKKTIGAKVTDLKGGYLTLEKSFLRSFIVFFPIMNVQLFSGGNKMLIIVMLLVLTIMASVYFILVNKSRRCLHDILVASIVTKQDVTDIEIDEQNDRSTMKLIPLGLIVILMIGMGIYQTFTENTISQLLAAKEKIENKNGVIAVNEVKSSTTTYTSTNKPSRTYSSIQISVRIDDKNEASNIESKYFEDIYEIVKNEIPASQEMDGVTMTLYYGYNIGIASKTQSVTKTIEKGND
;
A
#
# COMPACT_ATOMS: atom_id res chain seq x y z
N MET A 1 19.96 15.29 20.49
CA MET A 1 18.72 15.62 21.23
C MET A 1 18.56 14.74 22.48
N ASP A 2 18.20 15.35 23.62
CA ASP A 2 17.92 14.66 24.89
C ASP A 2 16.64 13.79 24.77
N LYS A 3 16.63 12.62 25.44
CA LYS A 3 15.47 11.74 25.56
C LYS A 3 14.27 12.47 26.18
N LYS A 4 14.48 13.45 27.05
CA LYS A 4 13.40 14.19 27.73
C LYS A 4 12.57 15.07 26.77
N LEU A 5 13.16 15.51 25.66
CA LEU A 5 12.54 16.44 24.70
C LEU A 5 11.62 15.76 23.67
N ARG A 6 11.62 14.42 23.62
CA ARG A 6 10.85 13.65 22.64
C ARG A 6 9.85 12.69 23.29
N PRO A 7 8.72 12.44 22.62
CA PRO A 7 7.85 11.32 22.98
C PRO A 7 8.53 9.97 22.69
N SER A 8 8.12 8.94 23.43
CA SER A 8 8.55 7.56 23.18
C SER A 8 8.00 7.04 21.84
N ILE A 9 8.61 5.99 21.28
CA ILE A 9 8.16 5.37 20.02
C ILE A 9 6.71 4.88 20.16
N PHE A 10 6.37 4.21 21.27
CA PHE A 10 5.02 3.75 21.54
C PHE A 10 4.00 4.89 21.59
N LYS A 11 4.33 6.03 22.19
CA LYS A 11 3.44 7.21 22.15
C LYS A 11 3.24 7.71 20.72
N ARG A 12 4.30 7.76 19.91
CA ARG A 12 4.19 8.16 18.49
C ARG A 12 3.34 7.18 17.68
N MET A 13 3.47 5.87 17.93
CA MET A 13 2.64 4.85 17.29
C MET A 13 1.17 4.99 17.73
N LEU A 14 0.91 5.23 19.02
CA LEU A 14 -0.43 5.48 19.54
C LEU A 14 -1.07 6.73 18.90
N ALA A 15 -0.32 7.82 18.76
CA ALA A 15 -0.80 9.02 18.09
C ALA A 15 -1.19 8.72 16.62
N LEU A 16 -0.32 8.01 15.89
CA LEU A 16 -0.61 7.62 14.52
C LEU A 16 -1.85 6.71 14.43
N PHE A 17 -1.99 5.77 15.35
CA PHE A 17 -3.16 4.89 15.44
C PHE A 17 -4.46 5.67 15.68
N VAL A 18 -4.45 6.65 16.60
CA VAL A 18 -5.61 7.51 16.87
C VAL A 18 -5.97 8.33 15.62
N ASP A 19 -4.99 8.89 14.92
CA ASP A 19 -5.23 9.62 13.66
C ASP A 19 -5.87 8.72 12.59
N PHE A 20 -5.38 7.48 12.43
CA PHE A 20 -5.98 6.52 11.49
C PHE A 20 -7.37 6.03 11.91
N LEU A 21 -7.65 5.94 13.21
CA LEU A 21 -8.99 5.62 13.71
C LEU A 21 -9.97 6.72 13.28
N ILE A 22 -9.59 8.00 13.43
CA ILE A 22 -10.41 9.14 13.03
C ILE A 22 -10.62 9.15 11.51
N LEU A 23 -9.54 9.01 10.74
CA LEU A 23 -9.64 8.93 9.27
C LEU A 23 -10.48 7.72 8.83
N GLY A 24 -10.38 6.60 9.54
CA GLY A 24 -11.18 5.40 9.29
C GLY A 24 -12.66 5.60 9.56
N ILE A 25 -13.02 6.30 10.63
CA ILE A 25 -14.42 6.67 10.91
C ILE A 25 -14.96 7.58 9.79
N ILE A 26 -14.19 8.59 9.38
CA ILE A 26 -14.58 9.51 8.29
C ILE A 26 -14.74 8.73 6.98
N GLY A 27 -13.78 7.85 6.66
CA GLY A 27 -13.84 6.98 5.48
C GLY A 27 -15.00 6.00 5.50
N TYR A 28 -15.34 5.45 6.67
CA TYR A 28 -16.46 4.53 6.81
C TYR A 28 -17.80 5.27 6.63
N ILE A 29 -17.99 6.40 7.32
CA ILE A 29 -19.21 7.21 7.22
C ILE A 29 -19.41 7.67 5.77
N SER A 30 -18.36 8.20 5.11
CA SER A 30 -18.46 8.59 3.70
C SER A 30 -18.78 7.40 2.79
N GLY A 31 -18.22 6.22 3.07
CA GLY A 31 -18.52 4.99 2.36
C GLY A 31 -19.98 4.54 2.42
N LEU A 32 -20.72 4.89 3.48
CA LEU A 32 -22.16 4.61 3.57
C LEU A 32 -22.99 5.43 2.59
N PHE A 33 -22.52 6.62 2.19
CA PHE A 33 -23.24 7.53 1.29
C PHE A 33 -22.73 7.49 -0.15
N PHE A 34 -21.46 7.13 -0.35
CA PHE A 34 -20.77 7.18 -1.65
C PHE A 34 -20.25 5.81 -2.11
N GLU A 35 -20.90 4.72 -1.70
CA GLU A 35 -20.49 3.35 -2.02
C GLU A 35 -20.31 3.14 -3.53
N ASP A 36 -21.32 3.43 -4.33
CA ASP A 36 -21.28 3.22 -5.79
C ASP A 36 -20.17 4.03 -6.47
N PHE A 37 -19.96 5.27 -6.02
CA PHE A 37 -18.87 6.12 -6.50
C PHE A 37 -17.50 5.53 -6.14
N TYR A 38 -17.33 5.00 -4.92
CA TYR A 38 -16.07 4.37 -4.53
C TYR A 38 -15.83 3.03 -5.23
N VAL A 39 -16.90 2.27 -5.49
CA VAL A 39 -16.84 1.04 -6.30
C VAL A 39 -16.38 1.36 -7.72
N SER A 40 -16.94 2.40 -8.34
CA SER A 40 -16.58 2.80 -9.71
C SER A 40 -15.13 3.30 -9.83
N LEU A 41 -14.50 3.78 -8.75
CA LEU A 41 -13.09 4.17 -8.75
C LEU A 41 -12.14 2.96 -8.87
N GLY A 42 -12.59 1.75 -8.56
CA GLY A 42 -11.77 0.53 -8.61
C GLY A 42 -10.45 0.69 -7.86
N LYS A 43 -9.32 0.48 -8.56
CA LYS A 43 -7.97 0.62 -7.99
C LYS A 43 -7.62 2.07 -7.59
N TYR A 44 -8.25 3.06 -8.21
CA TYR A 44 -7.97 4.48 -7.98
C TYR A 44 -8.58 5.04 -6.69
N GLY A 45 -9.41 4.26 -5.98
CA GLY A 45 -9.99 4.67 -4.69
C GLY A 45 -8.93 5.10 -3.66
N THR A 46 -7.76 4.46 -3.67
CA THR A 46 -6.64 4.79 -2.76
C THR A 46 -6.01 6.16 -3.02
N LEU A 47 -6.10 6.71 -4.25
CA LEU A 47 -5.68 8.08 -4.53
C LEU A 47 -6.53 9.09 -3.78
N LEU A 48 -7.84 8.84 -3.71
CA LEU A 48 -8.76 9.71 -3.00
C LEU A 48 -8.46 9.72 -1.50
N GLY A 49 -8.39 8.54 -0.87
CA GLY A 49 -8.12 8.49 0.57
C GLY A 49 -6.70 8.90 0.95
N SER A 50 -5.70 8.68 0.09
CA SER A 50 -4.36 9.22 0.31
C SER A 50 -4.34 10.74 0.20
N THR A 51 -5.10 11.33 -0.73
CA THR A 51 -5.27 12.79 -0.81
C THR A 51 -5.90 13.33 0.48
N ILE A 52 -6.98 12.74 0.97
CA ILE A 52 -7.63 13.13 2.23
C ILE A 52 -6.65 13.03 3.40
N THR A 53 -5.90 11.92 3.48
CA THR A 53 -4.90 11.68 4.52
C THR A 53 -3.78 12.71 4.48
N ILE A 54 -3.23 12.99 3.29
CA ILE A 54 -2.18 13.97 3.09
C ILE A 54 -2.69 15.35 3.48
N VAL A 55 -3.88 15.77 3.04
CA VAL A 55 -4.47 17.07 3.42
C VAL A 55 -4.65 17.18 4.93
N TYR A 56 -5.22 16.15 5.58
CA TYR A 56 -5.38 16.10 7.04
C TYR A 56 -4.07 16.32 7.78
N PHE A 57 -3.03 15.56 7.41
CA PHE A 57 -1.73 15.67 8.05
C PHE A 57 -0.99 16.96 7.68
N SER A 58 -1.12 17.45 6.44
CA SER A 58 -0.48 18.68 5.97
C SER A 58 -0.98 19.89 6.75
N ILE A 59 -2.29 20.04 6.87
CA ILE A 59 -2.89 21.17 7.60
C ILE A 59 -2.56 21.07 9.08
N LEU A 60 -2.82 19.92 9.72
CA LEU A 60 -2.69 19.80 11.16
C LEU A 60 -1.23 19.79 11.66
N GLN A 61 -0.28 19.31 10.86
CA GLN A 61 1.14 19.33 11.23
C GLN A 61 1.86 20.64 10.83
N SER A 62 1.16 21.56 10.15
CA SER A 62 1.70 22.89 9.83
C SER A 62 1.46 23.89 10.96
N SER A 63 1.90 25.13 10.75
CA SER A 63 1.57 26.29 11.59
C SER A 63 0.08 26.48 11.80
N ILE A 64 -0.77 26.11 10.83
CA ILE A 64 -2.23 26.20 10.94
C ILE A 64 -2.76 25.30 12.07
N GLY A 65 -2.20 24.09 12.19
CA GLY A 65 -2.57 23.13 13.24
C GLY A 65 -1.65 23.15 14.47
N ASN A 66 -0.79 24.17 14.60
CA ASN A 66 0.23 24.26 15.65
C ASN A 66 1.13 23.00 15.72
N GLY A 67 1.37 22.34 14.58
CA GLY A 67 2.16 21.11 14.53
C GLY A 67 1.49 19.88 15.14
N GLN A 68 0.19 19.91 15.44
CA GLN A 68 -0.51 18.83 16.16
C GLN A 68 -1.72 18.28 15.41
N THR A 69 -1.62 17.00 15.06
CA THR A 69 -2.77 16.17 14.68
C THR A 69 -3.58 15.80 15.91
N ILE A 70 -4.81 15.31 15.73
CA ILE A 70 -5.65 14.92 16.86
C ILE A 70 -4.95 13.83 17.70
N GLY A 71 -4.34 12.84 17.06
CA GLY A 71 -3.54 11.83 17.74
C GLY A 71 -2.30 12.39 18.44
N LYS A 72 -1.65 13.43 17.91
CA LYS A 72 -0.51 14.07 18.58
C LYS A 72 -0.94 14.92 19.78
N LYS A 73 -2.14 15.50 19.75
CA LYS A 73 -2.71 16.22 20.90
C LYS A 73 -2.90 15.29 22.10
N THR A 74 -3.37 14.06 21.90
CA THR A 74 -3.61 13.11 23.01
C THR A 74 -2.33 12.70 23.75
N ILE A 75 -1.18 12.73 23.08
CA ILE A 75 0.12 12.39 23.68
C ILE A 75 0.96 13.62 24.07
N GLY A 76 0.44 14.83 23.90
CA GLY A 76 1.16 16.08 24.15
C GLY A 76 2.42 16.22 23.29
N ALA A 77 2.33 15.87 22.01
CA ALA A 77 3.44 15.99 21.05
C ALA A 77 3.11 17.00 19.95
N LYS A 78 4.15 17.57 19.34
CA LYS A 78 4.03 18.45 18.18
C LYS A 78 5.14 18.18 17.17
N VAL A 79 4.94 18.70 15.98
CA VAL A 79 5.93 18.69 14.90
C VAL A 79 6.51 20.09 14.80
N THR A 80 7.84 20.17 14.81
CA THR A 80 8.56 21.43 14.65
C THR A 80 9.63 21.30 13.57
N ASP A 81 10.13 22.43 13.11
CA ASP A 81 11.44 22.49 12.46
C ASP A 81 12.56 22.24 13.48
N LEU A 82 13.80 22.34 13.01
CA LEU A 82 15.00 22.12 13.82
C LEU A 82 15.34 23.28 14.77
N LYS A 83 14.63 24.41 14.66
CA LYS A 83 14.74 25.59 15.53
C LYS A 83 13.62 25.67 16.56
N GLY A 84 12.68 24.70 16.56
CA GLY A 84 11.51 24.67 17.43
C GLY A 84 10.27 25.39 16.88
N GLY A 85 10.37 26.01 15.71
CA GLY A 85 9.26 26.68 15.02
C GLY A 85 8.28 25.69 14.39
N TYR A 86 7.06 26.14 14.07
CA TYR A 86 6.09 25.33 13.33
C TYR A 86 6.49 25.20 11.86
N LEU A 87 6.14 24.07 11.24
CA LEU A 87 6.37 23.87 9.82
C LEU A 87 5.45 24.76 8.98
N THR A 88 5.97 25.25 7.86
CA THR A 88 5.14 25.84 6.80
C THR A 88 4.23 24.76 6.19
N LEU A 89 3.14 25.19 5.56
CA LEU A 89 2.20 24.26 4.90
C LEU A 89 2.90 23.39 3.84
N GLU A 90 3.79 23.98 3.05
CA GLU A 90 4.58 23.27 2.03
C GLU A 90 5.47 22.17 2.62
N LYS A 91 6.20 22.48 3.70
CA LYS A 91 7.02 21.49 4.41
C LYS A 91 6.16 20.37 4.97
N SER A 92 5.05 20.72 5.60
CA SER A 92 4.11 19.75 6.16
C SER A 92 3.48 18.85 5.08
N PHE A 93 3.18 19.43 3.91
CA PHE A 93 2.71 18.70 2.73
C PHE A 93 3.75 17.72 2.21
N LEU A 94 4.97 18.18 1.94
CA LEU A 94 6.05 17.33 1.44
C LEU A 94 6.32 16.17 2.42
N ARG A 95 6.35 16.48 3.72
CA ARG A 95 6.50 15.49 4.79
C ARG A 95 5.41 14.41 4.75
N SER A 96 4.15 14.82 4.62
CA SER A 96 3.00 13.93 4.60
C SER A 96 2.94 13.11 3.30
N PHE A 97 3.24 13.74 2.16
CA PHE A 97 3.27 13.11 0.85
C PHE A 97 4.29 11.97 0.78
N ILE A 98 5.53 12.22 1.23
CA ILE A 98 6.61 11.20 1.24
C ILE A 98 6.21 9.94 2.01
N VAL A 99 5.36 10.07 3.04
CA VAL A 99 4.94 8.93 3.87
C VAL A 99 3.69 8.26 3.31
N PHE A 100 2.61 9.01 3.18
CA PHE A 100 1.29 8.41 2.97
C PHE A 100 1.04 8.06 1.51
N PHE A 101 1.60 8.80 0.56
CA PHE A 101 1.40 8.50 -0.85
C PHE A 101 1.97 7.11 -1.21
N PRO A 102 3.23 6.76 -0.89
CA PRO A 102 3.75 5.42 -1.12
C PRO A 102 2.97 4.32 -0.41
N ILE A 103 2.71 4.50 0.90
CA ILE A 103 2.10 3.47 1.74
C ILE A 103 0.70 3.10 1.26
N MET A 104 -0.11 4.10 0.92
CA MET A 104 -1.52 3.87 0.59
C MET A 104 -1.75 3.45 -0.85
N ASN A 105 -0.81 3.77 -1.76
CA ASN A 105 -1.00 3.56 -3.19
C ASN A 105 -0.17 2.41 -3.77
N VAL A 106 0.41 1.53 -2.95
CA VAL A 106 1.20 0.35 -3.42
C VAL A 106 0.42 -0.46 -4.46
N GLN A 107 -0.89 -0.65 -4.26
CA GLN A 107 -1.76 -1.42 -5.16
C GLN A 107 -1.91 -0.79 -6.56
N LEU A 108 -1.74 0.53 -6.70
CA LEU A 108 -1.75 1.18 -8.03
C LEU A 108 -0.57 0.75 -8.88
N PHE A 109 0.54 0.43 -8.23
CA PHE A 109 1.81 0.09 -8.86
C PHE A 109 2.08 -1.43 -8.86
N SER A 110 1.22 -2.25 -8.26
CA SER A 110 1.42 -3.71 -8.21
C SER A 110 0.99 -4.45 -9.49
N GLY A 111 0.63 -3.74 -10.56
CA GLY A 111 -0.01 -4.29 -11.76
C GLY A 111 0.92 -4.79 -12.89
N GLY A 112 2.22 -4.98 -12.65
CA GLY A 112 3.15 -5.57 -13.63
C GLY A 112 4.63 -5.31 -13.34
N ASN A 113 5.53 -6.09 -13.95
CA ASN A 113 6.97 -6.07 -13.66
C ASN A 113 7.67 -4.72 -13.88
N LYS A 114 7.18 -3.91 -14.83
CA LYS A 114 7.71 -2.55 -15.07
C LYS A 114 7.49 -1.60 -13.88
N MET A 115 6.50 -1.90 -13.04
CA MET A 115 6.19 -1.13 -11.84
C MET A 115 6.81 -1.74 -10.57
N LEU A 116 7.50 -2.89 -10.68
CA LEU A 116 8.16 -3.56 -9.55
C LEU A 116 9.23 -2.66 -8.91
N ILE A 117 10.00 -1.95 -9.73
CA ILE A 117 10.99 -0.96 -9.24
C ILE A 117 10.29 0.13 -8.41
N ILE A 118 9.12 0.61 -8.87
CA ILE A 118 8.35 1.61 -8.13
C ILE A 118 7.87 1.03 -6.81
N VAL A 119 7.24 -0.15 -6.81
CA VAL A 119 6.79 -0.83 -5.58
C VAL A 119 7.95 -1.05 -4.60
N MET A 120 9.12 -1.48 -5.09
CA MET A 120 10.35 -1.62 -4.30
C MET A 120 10.76 -0.30 -3.64
N LEU A 121 10.75 0.81 -4.37
CA LEU A 121 11.06 2.14 -3.83
C LEU A 121 10.02 2.60 -2.80
N LEU A 122 8.73 2.29 -3.00
CA LEU A 122 7.67 2.61 -2.03
C LEU A 122 7.88 1.82 -0.72
N VAL A 123 8.13 0.51 -0.80
CA VAL A 123 8.43 -0.35 0.37
C VAL A 123 9.69 0.13 1.09
N LEU A 124 10.71 0.52 0.32
CA LEU A 124 11.94 1.05 0.89
C LEU A 124 11.72 2.33 1.69
N THR A 125 10.78 3.18 1.28
CA THR A 125 10.42 4.40 2.04
C THR A 125 9.87 4.07 3.44
N ILE A 126 9.11 2.98 3.55
CA ILE A 126 8.59 2.45 4.82
C ILE A 126 9.74 1.90 5.67
N MET A 127 10.55 1.02 5.07
CA MET A 127 11.69 0.39 5.75
C MET A 127 12.72 1.42 6.21
N ALA A 128 13.00 2.43 5.39
CA ALA A 128 13.85 3.56 5.76
C ALA A 128 13.29 4.30 6.97
N SER A 129 11.98 4.59 6.99
CA SER A 129 11.34 5.26 8.12
C SER A 129 11.48 4.46 9.43
N VAL A 130 11.33 3.14 9.38
CA VAL A 130 11.54 2.24 10.53
C VAL A 130 13.02 2.15 10.92
N TYR A 131 13.92 2.02 9.95
CA TYR A 131 15.36 2.01 10.21
C TYR A 131 15.81 3.30 10.92
N PHE A 132 15.38 4.46 10.41
CA PHE A 132 15.75 5.75 10.97
C PHE A 132 15.18 5.98 12.38
N ILE A 133 13.97 5.50 12.69
CA ILE A 133 13.46 5.64 14.06
C ILE A 133 14.25 4.79 15.08
N LEU A 134 14.85 3.67 14.65
CA LEU A 134 15.64 2.79 15.52
C LEU A 134 17.08 3.30 15.68
N VAL A 135 17.72 3.71 14.57
CA VAL A 135 19.15 4.03 14.54
C VAL A 135 19.43 5.50 14.84
N ASN A 136 18.47 6.39 14.60
CA ASN A 136 18.69 7.81 14.80
C ASN A 136 18.50 8.24 16.27
N LYS A 137 19.51 8.91 16.84
CA LYS A 137 19.45 9.43 18.21
C LYS A 137 18.39 10.51 18.34
N SER A 138 18.06 11.25 17.28
CA SER A 138 16.93 12.19 17.25
C SER A 138 15.57 11.53 16.96
N ARG A 139 15.53 10.25 16.55
CA ARG A 139 14.31 9.53 16.12
C ARG A 139 13.57 10.27 14.98
N ARG A 140 14.30 11.00 14.14
CA ARG A 140 13.76 11.57 12.88
C ARG A 140 13.64 10.44 11.87
N CYS A 141 12.46 10.25 11.28
CA CYS A 141 12.24 9.31 10.19
C CYS A 141 12.77 9.88 8.85
N LEU A 142 12.70 9.12 7.76
CA LEU A 142 13.16 9.57 6.43
C LEU A 142 12.55 10.92 6.03
N HIS A 143 11.23 11.04 6.12
CA HIS A 143 10.50 12.28 5.81
C HIS A 143 10.88 13.46 6.73
N ASP A 144 11.27 13.19 7.98
CA ASP A 144 11.74 14.21 8.91
C ASP A 144 13.13 14.72 8.55
N ILE A 145 13.99 13.83 8.04
CA ILE A 145 15.33 14.17 7.56
C ILE A 145 15.21 15.05 6.31
N LEU A 146 14.41 14.62 5.34
CA LEU A 146 14.25 15.32 4.05
C LEU A 146 13.65 16.74 4.19
N VAL A 147 12.79 16.96 5.18
CA VAL A 147 12.06 18.23 5.36
C VAL A 147 12.67 19.10 6.47
N ALA A 148 13.74 18.65 7.12
CA ALA A 148 14.30 19.32 8.29
C ALA A 148 13.25 19.52 9.42
N SER A 149 12.50 18.44 9.73
CA SER A 149 11.51 18.43 10.80
C SER A 149 11.82 17.43 11.90
N ILE A 150 11.15 17.57 13.04
CA ILE A 150 11.22 16.64 14.15
C ILE A 150 9.93 16.62 14.98
N VAL A 151 9.68 15.50 15.66
CA VAL A 151 8.56 15.36 16.61
C VAL A 151 9.07 15.50 18.05
N THR A 152 8.53 16.48 18.75
CA THR A 152 8.94 16.90 20.10
C THR A 152 7.74 16.89 21.02
N LYS A 153 7.98 17.01 22.34
CA LYS A 153 6.88 17.24 23.27
C LYS A 153 6.37 18.68 23.13
N GLN A 154 5.10 18.88 23.44
CA GLN A 154 4.41 20.15 23.22
C GLN A 154 5.02 21.32 24.02
N ASP A 155 5.50 21.04 25.23
CA ASP A 155 6.12 21.96 26.19
C ASP A 155 7.52 22.45 25.78
N VAL A 156 8.13 21.84 24.76
CA VAL A 156 9.46 22.22 24.30
C VAL A 156 9.35 23.38 23.31
N THR A 157 9.90 24.55 23.64
CA THR A 157 9.90 25.75 22.79
C THR A 157 11.19 25.89 22.00
N ASP A 158 12.33 25.69 22.67
CA ASP A 158 13.64 25.94 22.09
C ASP A 158 14.37 24.62 21.86
N ILE A 159 14.71 24.38 20.61
CA ILE A 159 15.42 23.19 20.19
C ILE A 159 16.51 23.65 19.24
N GLU A 160 17.74 23.33 19.58
CA GLU A 160 18.87 23.46 18.68
C GLU A 160 19.38 22.05 18.41
N ILE A 161 19.13 21.55 17.20
CA ILE A 161 19.73 20.29 16.75
C ILE A 161 20.94 20.63 15.89
N ASP A 162 22.11 20.35 16.43
CA ASP A 162 23.34 20.31 15.65
C ASP A 162 23.28 19.13 14.66
N GLU A 163 22.94 19.45 13.41
CA GLU A 163 22.87 18.47 12.31
C GLU A 163 24.22 17.82 12.00
N GLN A 164 25.34 18.53 12.22
CA GLN A 164 26.68 17.97 11.98
C GLN A 164 26.99 16.83 12.95
N ASN A 165 26.50 16.92 14.19
CA ASN A 165 26.79 15.94 15.24
C ASN A 165 25.77 14.79 15.33
N ASP A 166 24.54 14.96 14.82
CA ASP A 166 23.52 13.89 14.78
C ASP A 166 23.90 12.76 13.79
N ARG A 167 24.81 13.03 12.84
CA ARG A 167 25.28 12.12 11.75
C ARG A 167 24.13 11.43 11.00
N SER A 168 22.94 12.03 11.03
CA SER A 168 21.71 11.47 10.46
C SER A 168 21.81 11.29 8.94
N THR A 169 22.48 12.23 8.27
CA THR A 169 22.71 12.21 6.82
C THR A 169 23.70 11.12 6.40
N MET A 170 24.71 10.80 7.21
CA MET A 170 25.66 9.71 6.93
C MET A 170 24.98 8.33 6.97
N LYS A 171 23.86 8.20 7.68
CA LYS A 171 23.06 6.97 7.76
C LYS A 171 22.16 6.76 6.54
N LEU A 172 22.13 7.69 5.59
CA LEU A 172 21.49 7.51 4.27
C LEU A 172 22.34 6.66 3.32
N ILE A 173 23.65 6.56 3.55
CA ILE A 173 24.59 5.81 2.70
C ILE A 173 24.18 4.33 2.55
N PRO A 174 23.92 3.55 3.62
CA PRO A 174 23.47 2.16 3.47
C PRO A 174 22.12 2.06 2.75
N LEU A 175 21.24 3.05 2.90
CA LEU A 175 19.96 3.09 2.17
C LEU A 175 20.20 3.29 0.68
N GLY A 176 21.10 4.20 0.29
CA GLY A 176 21.49 4.42 -1.10
C GLY A 176 22.04 3.16 -1.77
N LEU A 177 22.85 2.38 -1.06
CA LEU A 177 23.34 1.08 -1.56
C LEU A 177 22.21 0.07 -1.77
N ILE A 178 21.25 0.01 -0.83
CA ILE A 178 20.06 -0.84 -0.98
C ILE A 178 19.20 -0.39 -2.17
N VAL A 179 18.99 0.92 -2.35
CA VAL A 179 18.27 1.47 -3.53
C VAL A 179 18.93 0.97 -4.83
N ILE A 180 20.26 1.10 -4.93
CA ILE A 180 21.00 0.70 -6.13
C ILE A 180 20.86 -0.80 -6.39
N LEU A 181 20.98 -1.64 -5.35
CA LEU A 181 20.79 -3.09 -5.47
C LEU A 181 19.36 -3.45 -5.89
N MET A 182 18.34 -2.79 -5.33
CA MET A 182 16.93 -3.02 -5.69
C MET A 182 16.65 -2.62 -7.13
N ILE A 183 17.19 -1.48 -7.59
CA ILE A 183 17.07 -1.06 -8.99
C ILE A 183 17.76 -2.09 -9.90
N GLY A 184 18.97 -2.54 -9.57
CA GLY A 184 19.68 -3.57 -10.32
C GLY A 184 18.90 -4.89 -10.42
N MET A 185 18.29 -5.33 -9.31
CA MET A 185 17.47 -6.53 -9.27
C MET A 185 16.17 -6.39 -10.08
N GLY A 186 15.48 -5.24 -9.99
CA GLY A 186 14.27 -4.99 -10.75
C GLY A 186 14.53 -4.91 -12.27
N ILE A 187 15.67 -4.31 -12.67
CA ILE A 187 16.12 -4.33 -14.07
C ILE A 187 16.38 -5.78 -14.51
N TYR A 188 17.14 -6.57 -13.74
CA TYR A 188 17.43 -7.96 -14.05
C TYR A 188 16.17 -8.81 -14.25
N GLN A 189 15.19 -8.69 -13.35
CA GLN A 189 13.91 -9.39 -13.47
C GLN A 189 13.13 -8.97 -14.73
N THR A 190 13.15 -7.68 -15.07
CA THR A 190 12.49 -7.17 -16.28
C THR A 190 13.04 -7.79 -17.57
N PHE A 191 14.32 -8.16 -17.60
CA PHE A 191 14.95 -8.80 -18.76
C PHE A 191 14.81 -10.33 -18.81
N THR A 192 14.35 -10.97 -17.72
CA THR A 192 14.37 -12.44 -17.60
C THR A 192 13.01 -13.10 -17.88
N GLU A 193 11.88 -12.38 -17.79
CA GLU A 193 10.54 -12.98 -17.95
C GLU A 193 9.95 -12.86 -19.38
N ASN A 194 9.73 -14.01 -20.04
CA ASN A 194 9.10 -14.13 -21.38
C ASN A 194 7.61 -14.57 -21.34
N THR A 195 7.01 -14.83 -20.18
CA THR A 195 5.66 -15.41 -20.02
C THR A 195 4.52 -14.36 -19.98
N ILE A 196 4.83 -13.08 -20.13
CA ILE A 196 3.93 -11.97 -19.77
C ILE A 196 2.87 -11.67 -20.83
N SER A 197 3.15 -11.93 -22.12
CA SER A 197 2.24 -11.53 -23.21
C SER A 197 0.87 -12.20 -23.13
N GLN A 198 0.81 -13.47 -22.73
CA GLN A 198 -0.44 -14.26 -22.66
C GLN A 198 -1.31 -13.86 -21.45
N LEU A 199 -0.71 -13.65 -20.28
CA LEU A 199 -1.43 -13.20 -19.07
C LEU A 199 -1.99 -11.77 -19.27
N LEU A 200 -1.24 -10.92 -19.98
CA LEU A 200 -1.68 -9.57 -20.31
C LEU A 200 -2.83 -9.56 -21.31
N ALA A 201 -2.79 -10.42 -22.33
CA ALA A 201 -3.89 -10.58 -23.29
C ALA A 201 -5.17 -11.10 -22.63
N ALA A 202 -5.06 -12.11 -21.75
CA ALA A 202 -6.19 -12.61 -20.96
C ALA A 202 -6.78 -11.50 -20.07
N LYS A 203 -5.93 -10.73 -19.41
CA LYS A 203 -6.34 -9.59 -18.58
C LYS A 203 -7.14 -8.56 -19.40
N GLU A 204 -6.62 -8.14 -20.55
CA GLU A 204 -7.26 -7.13 -21.41
C GLU A 204 -8.64 -7.61 -21.90
N LYS A 205 -8.77 -8.89 -22.27
CA LYS A 205 -10.06 -9.46 -22.68
C LYS A 205 -11.07 -9.52 -21.54
N ILE A 206 -10.64 -9.83 -20.32
CA ILE A 206 -11.52 -9.85 -19.14
C ILE A 206 -11.93 -8.42 -18.75
N GLU A 207 -11.02 -7.44 -18.80
CA GLU A 207 -11.34 -6.04 -18.50
C GLU A 207 -12.35 -5.42 -19.48
N ASN A 208 -12.43 -5.92 -20.71
CA ASN A 208 -13.39 -5.47 -21.72
C ASN A 208 -14.79 -6.13 -21.59
N LYS A 209 -15.02 -7.05 -20.64
CA LYS A 209 -16.36 -7.62 -20.42
C LYS A 209 -17.27 -6.62 -19.71
N ASN A 210 -18.55 -6.61 -20.10
CA ASN A 210 -19.55 -5.76 -19.46
C ASN A 210 -19.69 -6.11 -17.97
N GLY A 211 -19.78 -5.10 -17.11
CA GLY A 211 -19.85 -5.24 -15.66
C GLY A 211 -18.52 -5.57 -14.95
N VAL A 212 -17.42 -5.74 -15.69
CA VAL A 212 -16.07 -5.83 -15.10
C VAL A 212 -15.49 -4.43 -14.91
N ILE A 213 -15.15 -4.07 -13.66
CA ILE A 213 -14.55 -2.79 -13.31
C ILE A 213 -13.03 -2.84 -13.50
N ALA A 214 -12.39 -3.92 -13.06
CA ALA A 214 -10.94 -4.09 -13.14
C ALA A 214 -10.53 -5.55 -12.91
N VAL A 215 -9.43 -5.97 -13.51
CA VAL A 215 -8.77 -7.23 -13.16
C VAL A 215 -7.62 -6.91 -12.20
N ASN A 216 -7.79 -7.29 -10.94
CA ASN A 216 -6.81 -7.03 -9.88
C ASN A 216 -5.54 -7.87 -10.06
N GLU A 217 -5.68 -9.13 -10.49
CA GLU A 217 -4.56 -10.05 -10.61
C GLU A 217 -4.84 -11.18 -11.62
N VAL A 218 -3.82 -11.52 -12.42
CA VAL A 218 -3.75 -12.76 -13.22
C VAL A 218 -2.33 -13.30 -13.05
N LYS A 219 -2.15 -14.40 -12.32
CA LYS A 219 -0.83 -15.00 -12.09
C LYS A 219 -0.87 -16.51 -12.13
N SER A 220 0.23 -17.12 -12.56
CA SER A 220 0.51 -18.53 -12.33
C SER A 220 1.08 -18.71 -10.92
N SER A 221 0.54 -19.65 -10.16
CA SER A 221 0.93 -19.94 -8.79
C SER A 221 1.19 -21.43 -8.63
N THR A 222 2.31 -21.76 -7.98
CA THR A 222 2.68 -23.14 -7.66
C THR A 222 2.77 -23.28 -6.14
N THR A 223 1.87 -24.05 -5.55
CA THR A 223 1.82 -24.29 -4.10
C THR A 223 2.26 -25.73 -3.82
N THR A 224 3.36 -25.88 -3.09
CA THR A 224 3.82 -27.21 -2.64
C THR A 224 3.23 -27.53 -1.28
N TYR A 225 2.39 -28.56 -1.21
CA TYR A 225 1.89 -29.08 0.05
C TYR A 225 2.85 -30.14 0.59
N THR A 226 3.59 -29.78 1.63
CA THR A 226 4.41 -30.71 2.43
C THR A 226 3.59 -31.19 3.61
N SER A 227 3.33 -32.49 3.68
CA SER A 227 2.71 -33.15 4.83
C SER A 227 3.71 -34.10 5.46
N THR A 228 3.75 -34.19 6.79
CA THR A 228 4.69 -35.03 7.54
C THR A 228 4.58 -36.53 7.20
N ASN A 229 3.44 -36.97 6.65
CA ASN A 229 3.13 -38.38 6.37
C ASN A 229 2.73 -38.67 4.91
N LYS A 230 2.87 -37.70 3.98
CA LYS A 230 2.57 -37.93 2.55
C LYS A 230 3.65 -37.27 1.67
N PRO A 231 3.97 -37.87 0.51
CA PRO A 231 4.90 -37.25 -0.42
C PRO A 231 4.40 -35.86 -0.81
N SER A 232 5.31 -34.89 -0.86
CA SER A 232 5.02 -33.51 -1.23
C SER A 232 4.34 -33.46 -2.60
N ARG A 233 3.17 -32.84 -2.67
CA ARG A 233 2.46 -32.63 -3.94
C ARG A 233 2.51 -31.15 -4.30
N THR A 234 3.05 -30.87 -5.48
CA THR A 234 3.10 -29.54 -6.06
C THR A 234 1.81 -29.33 -6.85
N TYR A 235 1.04 -28.30 -6.49
CA TYR A 235 -0.20 -27.92 -7.16
C TYR A 235 0.02 -26.61 -7.93
N SER A 236 -0.11 -26.67 -9.25
CA SER A 236 -0.01 -25.52 -10.15
C SER A 236 -1.41 -25.00 -10.50
N SER A 237 -1.61 -23.69 -10.39
CA SER A 237 -2.90 -23.08 -10.71
C SER A 237 -2.76 -21.67 -11.26
N ILE A 238 -3.74 -21.25 -12.06
CA ILE A 238 -3.89 -19.84 -12.43
C ILE A 238 -4.83 -19.18 -11.43
N GLN A 239 -4.37 -18.09 -10.81
CA GLN A 239 -5.17 -17.26 -9.91
C GLN A 239 -5.62 -16.00 -10.64
N ILE A 240 -6.93 -15.75 -10.61
CA ILE A 240 -7.57 -14.62 -11.27
C ILE A 240 -8.45 -13.91 -10.27
N SER A 241 -8.28 -12.60 -10.16
CA SER A 241 -9.06 -11.75 -9.27
C SER A 241 -9.71 -10.64 -10.08
N VAL A 242 -11.04 -10.65 -10.17
CA VAL A 242 -11.82 -9.69 -10.97
C VAL A 242 -12.73 -8.88 -10.07
N ARG A 243 -12.74 -7.56 -10.24
CA ARG A 243 -13.69 -6.66 -9.60
C ARG A 243 -14.86 -6.41 -10.54
N ILE A 244 -16.07 -6.60 -10.04
CA ILE A 244 -17.32 -6.41 -10.78
C ILE A 244 -18.21 -5.36 -10.12
N ASP A 245 -19.15 -4.81 -10.88
CA ASP A 245 -20.11 -3.79 -10.45
C ASP A 245 -21.39 -4.38 -9.81
N ASP A 246 -21.58 -5.70 -9.89
CA ASP A 246 -22.72 -6.38 -9.31
C ASP A 246 -22.38 -7.11 -8.01
N LYS A 247 -23.02 -6.66 -6.93
CA LYS A 247 -22.90 -7.20 -5.58
C LYS A 247 -23.44 -8.64 -5.44
N ASN A 248 -24.54 -8.96 -6.11
CA ASN A 248 -25.20 -10.26 -6.01
C ASN A 248 -24.33 -11.33 -6.70
N GLU A 249 -23.79 -11.00 -7.87
CA GLU A 249 -22.87 -11.86 -8.61
C GLU A 249 -21.57 -12.11 -7.82
N ALA A 250 -21.06 -11.10 -7.11
CA ALA A 250 -19.87 -11.23 -6.26
C ALA A 250 -20.10 -12.04 -4.97
N SER A 251 -21.32 -12.54 -4.75
CA SER A 251 -21.69 -13.44 -3.66
C SER A 251 -22.21 -14.79 -4.16
N ASN A 252 -22.32 -14.99 -5.48
CA ASN A 252 -22.90 -16.18 -6.09
C ASN A 252 -21.84 -17.09 -6.71
N ILE A 253 -21.73 -18.34 -6.24
CA ILE A 253 -20.77 -19.32 -6.79
C ILE A 253 -21.16 -19.84 -8.18
N GLU A 254 -22.44 -19.69 -8.54
CA GLU A 254 -23.00 -20.03 -9.86
C GLU A 254 -23.02 -18.80 -10.79
N SER A 255 -22.26 -17.76 -10.47
CA SER A 255 -22.14 -16.58 -11.31
C SER A 255 -21.67 -16.92 -12.72
N LYS A 256 -22.35 -16.35 -13.72
CA LYS A 256 -21.99 -16.50 -15.14
C LYS A 256 -20.59 -15.97 -15.47
N TYR A 257 -20.08 -15.04 -14.66
CA TYR A 257 -18.73 -14.51 -14.81
C TYR A 257 -17.67 -15.62 -14.70
N PHE A 258 -17.91 -16.68 -13.92
CA PHE A 258 -16.92 -17.76 -13.78
C PHE A 258 -16.73 -18.55 -15.07
N GLU A 259 -17.81 -18.89 -15.76
CA GLU A 259 -17.73 -19.62 -17.05
C GLU A 259 -17.07 -18.73 -18.11
N ASP A 260 -17.54 -17.48 -18.19
CA ASP A 260 -17.02 -16.45 -19.08
C ASP A 260 -15.52 -16.19 -18.93
N ILE A 261 -15.03 -16.07 -17.68
CA ILE A 261 -13.61 -15.85 -17.39
C ILE A 261 -12.81 -17.12 -17.71
N TYR A 262 -13.33 -18.29 -17.36
CA TYR A 262 -12.65 -19.57 -17.60
C TYR A 262 -12.42 -19.81 -19.10
N GLU A 263 -13.40 -19.51 -19.95
CA GLU A 263 -13.25 -19.63 -21.41
C GLU A 263 -12.15 -18.72 -21.96
N ILE A 264 -12.09 -17.46 -21.50
CA ILE A 264 -11.02 -16.52 -21.91
C ILE A 264 -9.66 -17.07 -21.51
N VAL A 265 -9.54 -17.60 -20.30
CA VAL A 265 -8.28 -18.13 -19.76
C VAL A 265 -7.83 -19.36 -20.53
N LYS A 266 -8.76 -20.27 -20.84
CA LYS A 266 -8.49 -21.47 -21.63
C LYS A 266 -7.99 -21.15 -23.03
N ASN A 267 -8.50 -20.07 -23.64
CA ASN A 267 -8.13 -19.64 -24.99
C ASN A 267 -6.82 -18.87 -25.02
N GLU A 268 -6.62 -17.91 -24.11
CA GLU A 268 -5.46 -17.01 -24.12
C GLU A 268 -4.24 -17.59 -23.41
N ILE A 269 -4.44 -18.53 -22.49
CA ILE A 269 -3.36 -19.15 -21.72
C ILE A 269 -3.47 -20.68 -21.92
N PRO A 270 -2.95 -21.22 -23.04
CA PRO A 270 -2.97 -22.66 -23.29
C PRO A 270 -2.30 -23.48 -22.17
N ALA A 271 -1.29 -22.91 -21.52
CA ALA A 271 -0.64 -23.50 -20.34
C ALA A 271 -1.60 -23.75 -19.17
N SER A 272 -2.77 -23.09 -19.11
CA SER A 272 -3.81 -23.34 -18.11
C SER A 272 -4.34 -24.77 -18.14
N GLN A 273 -4.32 -25.40 -19.32
CA GLN A 273 -4.80 -26.77 -19.52
C GLN A 273 -3.81 -27.81 -18.98
N GLU A 274 -2.54 -27.45 -18.85
CA GLU A 274 -1.50 -28.30 -18.27
C GLU A 274 -1.47 -28.20 -16.73
N MET A 275 -2.03 -27.12 -16.16
CA MET A 275 -2.09 -26.87 -14.72
C MET A 275 -3.19 -27.70 -14.03
N ASP A 276 -3.09 -27.81 -12.70
CA ASP A 276 -4.00 -28.61 -11.87
C ASP A 276 -5.38 -27.93 -11.68
N GLY A 277 -5.48 -26.62 -11.90
CA GLY A 277 -6.77 -25.91 -11.90
C GLY A 277 -6.68 -24.40 -12.14
N VAL A 278 -7.85 -23.77 -12.27
CA VAL A 278 -8.02 -22.31 -12.38
C VAL A 278 -8.84 -21.83 -11.19
N THR A 279 -8.25 -20.96 -10.37
CA THR A 279 -8.92 -20.33 -9.22
C THR A 279 -9.31 -18.91 -9.60
N MET A 280 -10.60 -18.63 -9.57
CA MET A 280 -11.17 -17.33 -9.89
C MET A 280 -11.85 -16.75 -8.65
N THR A 281 -11.65 -15.46 -8.41
CA THR A 281 -12.33 -14.71 -7.35
C THR A 281 -13.00 -13.48 -7.93
N LEU A 282 -14.31 -13.36 -7.70
CA LEU A 282 -15.08 -12.16 -8.01
C LEU A 282 -15.11 -11.28 -6.77
N TYR A 283 -14.90 -9.98 -6.95
CA TYR A 283 -14.90 -8.96 -5.90
C TYR A 283 -15.92 -7.88 -6.20
N TYR A 284 -16.76 -7.55 -5.23
CA TYR A 284 -17.54 -6.33 -5.21
C TYR A 284 -17.10 -5.46 -4.03
N GLY A 285 -17.05 -4.15 -4.25
CA GLY A 285 -16.74 -3.19 -3.20
C GLY A 285 -15.50 -2.36 -3.49
N TYR A 286 -15.16 -1.52 -2.51
CA TYR A 286 -14.18 -0.45 -2.66
C TYR A 286 -13.07 -0.54 -1.61
N ASN A 287 -11.92 0.03 -1.98
CA ASN A 287 -10.83 0.31 -1.06
C ASN A 287 -10.33 1.74 -1.31
N ILE A 288 -10.61 2.64 -0.37
CA ILE A 288 -10.09 4.02 -0.41
C ILE A 288 -8.84 4.19 0.46
N GLY A 289 -8.28 3.11 1.01
CA GLY A 289 -7.09 3.13 1.86
C GLY A 289 -7.35 3.50 3.33
N ILE A 290 -8.26 4.45 3.60
CA ILE A 290 -8.72 4.78 4.96
C ILE A 290 -9.92 3.94 5.42
N ALA A 291 -10.70 3.43 4.47
CA ALA A 291 -11.82 2.52 4.70
C ALA A 291 -11.94 1.57 3.50
N SER A 292 -12.49 0.40 3.74
CA SER A 292 -12.77 -0.57 2.70
C SER A 292 -14.02 -1.36 3.06
N LYS A 293 -14.73 -1.79 2.02
CA LYS A 293 -15.85 -2.71 2.11
C LYS A 293 -15.72 -3.64 0.93
N THR A 294 -15.60 -4.94 1.18
CA THR A 294 -15.37 -5.93 0.14
C THR A 294 -16.27 -7.13 0.39
N GLN A 295 -16.85 -7.64 -0.68
CA GLN A 295 -17.50 -8.93 -0.75
C GLN A 295 -16.82 -9.72 -1.87
N SER A 296 -16.66 -11.02 -1.66
CA SER A 296 -16.02 -11.86 -2.65
C SER A 296 -16.50 -13.29 -2.59
N VAL A 297 -16.53 -13.92 -3.76
CA VAL A 297 -16.78 -15.34 -3.93
C VAL A 297 -15.66 -15.95 -4.78
N THR A 298 -15.18 -17.12 -4.37
CA THR A 298 -14.08 -17.83 -5.03
C THR A 298 -14.59 -19.16 -5.57
N LYS A 299 -14.25 -19.47 -6.81
CA LYS A 299 -14.52 -20.76 -7.47
C LYS A 299 -13.22 -21.31 -8.02
N THR A 300 -12.93 -22.57 -7.71
CA THR A 300 -11.80 -23.31 -8.27
C THR A 300 -12.33 -24.37 -9.21
N ILE A 301 -11.86 -24.34 -10.46
CA ILE A 301 -12.14 -25.37 -11.46
C ILE A 301 -10.89 -26.26 -11.54
N GLU A 302 -11.00 -27.46 -10.98
CA GLU A 302 -9.93 -28.46 -11.04
C GLU A 302 -9.94 -29.21 -12.37
N LYS A 303 -8.77 -29.65 -12.80
CA LYS A 303 -8.63 -30.48 -14.00
C LYS A 303 -9.28 -31.85 -13.76
N GLY A 304 -10.38 -32.15 -14.45
CA GLY A 304 -11.02 -33.47 -14.48
C GLY A 304 -12.48 -33.56 -13.99
N ASN A 305 -13.13 -32.43 -13.67
CA ASN A 305 -14.57 -32.35 -13.38
C ASN A 305 -15.33 -31.63 -14.51
N ASP A 306 -15.20 -32.13 -15.74
CA ASP A 306 -16.15 -31.84 -16.82
C ASP A 306 -17.32 -32.84 -16.76
#